data_AF-A0A0X7BBU4-F1
#
_entry.id   AF-A0A0X7BBU4-F1
#
_cell.length_a   1.000
_cell.length_b   1.000
_cell.length_c   1.000
_cell.angle_alpha   90.00
_cell.angle_beta   90.00
_cell.angle_gamma   90.00
#
_symmetry.space_group_name_H-M   'P 1'
#
loop_
_entity.id
_entity.type
_entity.pdbx_description
1 polymer ?
#
loop_
_entity_poly.entity_id
_entity_poly.type
_entity_poly.pdbx_seq_one_letter_code
_entity_poly.pdbx_strand_id
1 'polypeptide(L)'
;MIEITKIDIQKIKAKLRVKKPWDRVIILFLSIFITIPLFIILHQNLIELNWSFNLDRILLFIGVLGGVYLILFQLRTIIIICVALYLLVLFYGTVIGNYGFNQIYEDYDSMIYTMTYNPYPQDLIVSKLLPFPNKSLILKAIEYQNPKVRNFAVMATTKHFRNVKGYSEYRTLIQCFAAFKEINARWNYVNDPKDGDYIATASESLEYFSGDCDDHSILMAAAVRSIGGTPRLIHTKGHIYPEILIGNRSDLEAVNYLIKNILFEKESYGKSLHYHIDERDQIWLNLDYTAKYPGGPFMSEEILGALTLN
;
A
#
# COMPACT_ATOMS: atom_id res chain seq x y z
N MET A 1 7.47 -27.79 -51.35
CA MET A 1 6.27 -27.92 -50.50
C MET A 1 6.72 -28.53 -49.19
N ILE A 2 6.80 -27.72 -48.13
CA ILE A 2 7.15 -28.22 -46.79
C ILE A 2 5.84 -28.62 -46.13
N GLU A 3 5.62 -29.91 -45.92
CA GLU A 3 4.45 -30.42 -45.19
C GLU A 3 4.55 -29.99 -43.73
N ILE A 4 3.71 -29.04 -43.34
CA ILE A 4 3.50 -28.68 -41.94
C ILE A 4 2.73 -29.84 -41.32
N THR A 5 3.42 -30.66 -40.54
CA THR A 5 2.83 -31.75 -39.76
C THR A 5 1.72 -31.18 -38.88
N LYS A 6 0.47 -31.61 -39.13
CA LYS A 6 -0.68 -31.26 -38.30
C LYS A 6 -0.44 -31.79 -36.89
N ILE A 7 -0.09 -30.90 -35.96
CA ILE A 7 0.03 -31.22 -34.53
C ILE A 7 -1.36 -31.65 -34.05
N ASP A 8 -1.52 -32.96 -33.79
CA ASP A 8 -2.75 -33.54 -33.29
C ASP A 8 -2.92 -33.20 -31.79
N ILE A 9 -3.56 -32.06 -31.53
CA ILE A 9 -3.84 -31.54 -30.19
C ILE A 9 -4.57 -32.57 -29.33
N GLN A 10 -5.37 -33.47 -29.93
CA GLN A 10 -6.08 -34.51 -29.20
C GLN A 10 -5.14 -35.58 -28.64
N LYS A 11 -4.10 -35.98 -29.39
CA LYS A 11 -3.07 -36.92 -28.92
C LYS A 11 -2.21 -36.34 -27.80
N ILE A 12 -1.88 -35.05 -27.87
CA ILE A 12 -1.13 -34.35 -26.81
C ILE A 12 -1.96 -34.25 -25.54
N LYS A 13 -3.24 -33.89 -25.67
CA LYS A 13 -4.20 -33.85 -24.55
C LYS A 13 -4.39 -35.20 -23.88
N ALA A 14 -4.29 -36.30 -24.63
CA ALA A 14 -4.37 -37.66 -24.09
C ALA A 14 -3.12 -38.04 -23.26
N LYS A 15 -1.92 -37.60 -23.66
CA LYS A 15 -0.66 -37.88 -22.95
C LYS A 15 -0.48 -37.06 -21.66
N LEU A 16 -1.04 -35.85 -21.61
CA LEU A 16 -0.95 -34.95 -20.45
C LEU A 16 -1.99 -35.24 -19.36
N ARG A 17 -2.77 -36.31 -19.48
CA ARG A 17 -3.73 -36.72 -18.43
C ARG A 17 -3.01 -37.48 -17.33
N VAL A 18 -3.09 -36.95 -16.10
CA VAL A 18 -2.72 -37.68 -14.88
C VAL A 18 -3.49 -39.00 -14.83
N LYS A 19 -2.80 -40.10 -14.49
CA LYS A 19 -3.41 -41.43 -14.43
C LYS A 19 -4.51 -41.46 -13.35
N LYS A 20 -5.66 -42.03 -13.70
CA LYS A 20 -6.70 -42.36 -12.72
C LYS A 20 -6.14 -43.39 -11.73
N PRO A 21 -6.43 -43.31 -10.41
CA PRO A 21 -7.39 -42.40 -9.76
C PRO A 21 -6.77 -41.12 -9.19
N TRP A 22 -5.46 -40.91 -9.32
CA TRP A 22 -4.73 -39.80 -8.69
C TRP A 22 -5.22 -38.43 -9.15
N ASP A 23 -5.71 -38.32 -10.39
CA ASP A 23 -6.32 -37.09 -10.90
C ASP A 23 -7.49 -36.63 -10.03
N ARG A 24 -8.36 -37.55 -9.61
CA ARG A 24 -9.53 -37.26 -8.78
C ARG A 24 -9.14 -36.93 -7.34
N VAL A 25 -8.14 -37.63 -6.81
CA VAL A 25 -7.66 -37.43 -5.44
C VAL A 25 -7.04 -36.04 -5.29
N ILE A 26 -6.13 -35.66 -6.19
CA ILE A 26 -5.47 -34.35 -6.17
C ILE A 26 -6.51 -33.23 -6.31
N ILE A 27 -7.45 -33.37 -7.24
CA ILE A 27 -8.51 -32.36 -7.44
C ILE A 27 -9.40 -32.26 -6.19
N LEU A 28 -9.73 -33.38 -5.54
CA LEU A 28 -10.54 -33.37 -4.31
C LEU A 28 -9.85 -32.59 -3.18
N PHE A 29 -8.57 -32.90 -2.90
CA PHE A 29 -7.81 -32.19 -1.86
C PHE A 29 -7.68 -30.69 -2.17
N LEU A 30 -7.36 -30.34 -3.42
CA LEU A 30 -7.27 -28.94 -3.84
C LEU A 30 -8.62 -28.23 -3.71
N SER A 31 -9.72 -28.91 -4.04
CA SER A 31 -11.07 -28.37 -3.92
C SER A 31 -11.42 -28.08 -2.47
N ILE A 32 -11.10 -28.98 -1.54
CA ILE A 32 -11.34 -28.78 -0.10
C ILE A 32 -10.55 -27.55 0.40
N PHE A 33 -9.28 -27.45 0.03
CA PHE A 33 -8.42 -26.34 0.47
C PHE A 33 -8.94 -24.97 0.01
N ILE A 34 -9.42 -24.88 -1.23
CA ILE A 34 -9.98 -23.64 -1.79
C ILE A 34 -11.39 -23.36 -1.25
N THR A 35 -12.17 -24.41 -0.96
CA THR A 35 -13.54 -24.28 -0.46
C THR A 35 -13.60 -23.63 0.91
N ILE A 36 -12.66 -23.91 1.80
CA ILE A 36 -12.65 -23.38 3.18
C ILE A 36 -12.66 -21.82 3.21
N PRO A 37 -11.69 -21.11 2.60
CA PRO A 37 -11.71 -19.65 2.59
C PRO A 37 -12.89 -19.09 1.79
N LEU A 38 -13.25 -19.72 0.67
CA LEU A 38 -14.35 -19.26 -0.17
C LEU A 38 -15.72 -19.37 0.55
N PHE A 39 -15.92 -20.43 1.32
CA PHE A 39 -17.09 -20.63 2.15
C PHE A 39 -17.21 -19.53 3.21
N ILE A 40 -16.12 -19.16 3.87
CA ILE A 40 -16.12 -18.09 4.88
C ILE A 40 -16.59 -16.77 4.26
N ILE A 41 -16.02 -16.39 3.10
CA ILE A 41 -16.38 -15.15 2.39
C ILE A 41 -17.85 -15.17 1.94
N LEU A 42 -18.31 -16.28 1.37
CA LEU A 42 -19.68 -16.40 0.89
C LEU A 42 -20.69 -16.42 2.05
N HIS A 43 -20.39 -17.13 3.13
CA HIS A 43 -21.26 -17.17 4.30
C HIS A 43 -21.40 -15.79 4.96
N GLN A 44 -20.34 -14.99 5.01
CA GLN A 44 -20.39 -13.62 5.56
C GLN A 44 -21.18 -12.64 4.69
N ASN A 45 -21.20 -12.84 3.37
CA ASN A 45 -21.84 -11.92 2.43
C ASN A 45 -23.27 -12.32 2.01
N LEU A 46 -23.68 -13.57 2.29
CA LEU A 46 -25.02 -14.06 1.95
C LEU A 46 -25.96 -13.95 3.14
N ILE A 47 -27.24 -13.72 2.86
CA ILE A 47 -28.30 -13.58 3.88
C ILE A 47 -28.41 -14.89 4.67
N GLU A 48 -28.36 -14.81 6.00
CA GLU A 48 -28.57 -15.97 6.88
C GLU A 48 -30.01 -16.46 6.80
N LEU A 49 -30.20 -17.67 6.27
CA LEU A 49 -31.52 -18.28 6.16
C LEU A 49 -31.92 -19.06 7.44
N ASN A 50 -30.97 -19.27 8.38
CA ASN A 50 -31.18 -19.80 9.75
C ASN A 50 -32.16 -20.99 9.80
N TRP A 51 -31.94 -21.96 8.92
CA TRP A 51 -32.71 -23.19 8.89
C TRP A 51 -32.38 -24.06 10.11
N SER A 52 -33.35 -24.91 10.52
CA SER A 52 -33.13 -25.87 11.60
C SER A 52 -31.86 -26.70 11.34
N PHE A 53 -31.08 -26.96 12.39
CA PHE A 53 -29.79 -27.66 12.34
C PHE A 53 -28.69 -27.01 11.47
N ASN A 54 -28.77 -25.71 11.14
CA ASN A 54 -27.81 -25.02 10.26
C ASN A 54 -27.69 -25.69 8.87
N LEU A 55 -28.80 -26.25 8.38
CA LEU A 55 -28.83 -26.94 7.09
C LEU A 55 -28.48 -26.02 5.92
N ASP A 56 -28.79 -24.73 6.05
CA ASP A 56 -28.38 -23.68 5.12
C ASP A 56 -26.85 -23.62 4.95
N ARG A 57 -26.09 -23.67 6.05
CA ARG A 57 -24.62 -23.62 6.04
C ARG A 57 -24.01 -24.89 5.45
N ILE A 58 -24.57 -26.06 5.78
CA ILE A 58 -24.09 -27.35 5.25
C ILE A 58 -24.34 -27.44 3.74
N LEU A 59 -25.54 -27.05 3.28
CA LEU A 59 -25.88 -27.05 1.86
C LEU A 59 -25.03 -26.06 1.07
N LEU A 60 -24.76 -24.88 1.63
CA LEU A 60 -23.87 -23.89 1.03
C LEU A 60 -22.45 -24.45 0.90
N PHE A 61 -21.90 -25.07 1.95
CA PHE A 61 -20.57 -25.69 1.89
C PHE A 61 -20.49 -26.79 0.81
N ILE A 62 -21.47 -27.68 0.75
CA ILE A 62 -21.52 -28.75 -0.26
C ILE A 62 -21.66 -28.16 -1.67
N GLY A 63 -22.49 -27.13 -1.85
CA GLY A 63 -22.68 -26.45 -3.12
C GLY A 63 -21.39 -25.79 -3.61
N VAL A 64 -20.70 -25.07 -2.73
CA VAL A 64 -19.39 -24.44 -3.03
C VAL A 64 -18.34 -25.50 -3.35
N LEU A 65 -18.24 -26.56 -2.54
CA LEU A 65 -17.31 -27.66 -2.79
C LEU A 65 -17.54 -28.32 -4.15
N GLY A 66 -18.81 -28.59 -4.49
CA GLY A 66 -19.20 -29.16 -5.77
C GLY A 66 -18.87 -28.23 -6.95
N GLY A 67 -19.15 -26.93 -6.81
CA GLY A 67 -18.83 -25.91 -7.81
C GLY A 67 -17.33 -25.80 -8.06
N VAL A 68 -16.53 -25.66 -6.99
CA VAL A 68 -15.06 -25.60 -7.08
C VAL A 68 -14.50 -26.88 -7.70
N TYR A 69 -15.00 -28.05 -7.29
CA TYR A 69 -14.58 -29.34 -7.84
C TYR A 69 -14.85 -29.44 -9.34
N LEU A 70 -16.04 -29.03 -9.80
CA LEU A 70 -16.40 -29.04 -11.23
C LEU A 70 -15.50 -28.10 -12.04
N ILE A 71 -15.26 -26.89 -11.54
CA ILE A 71 -14.38 -25.89 -12.18
C ILE A 71 -12.96 -26.46 -12.30
N LEU A 72 -12.39 -26.97 -11.21
CA LEU A 72 -11.04 -27.56 -11.24
C LEU A 72 -10.96 -28.79 -12.15
N PHE A 73 -12.01 -29.61 -12.19
CA PHE A 73 -12.08 -30.77 -13.09
C PHE A 73 -12.13 -30.37 -14.57
N GLN A 74 -12.79 -29.25 -14.89
CA GLN A 74 -12.83 -28.71 -16.25
C GLN A 74 -11.50 -28.04 -16.62
N LEU A 75 -10.88 -27.31 -15.70
CA LEU A 75 -9.64 -26.58 -15.89
C LEU A 75 -8.38 -27.43 -15.77
N ARG A 76 -8.45 -28.69 -15.29
CA ARG A 76 -7.27 -29.54 -15.03
C ARG A 76 -6.26 -29.61 -16.17
N THR A 77 -6.73 -29.65 -17.42
CA THR A 77 -5.82 -29.68 -18.58
C THR A 77 -5.14 -28.33 -18.79
N ILE A 78 -5.88 -27.23 -18.60
CA ILE A 78 -5.35 -25.86 -18.71
C ILE A 78 -4.30 -25.61 -17.62
N ILE A 79 -4.58 -26.02 -16.38
CA ILE A 79 -3.64 -25.88 -15.25
C ILE A 79 -2.32 -26.61 -15.56
N ILE A 80 -2.37 -27.86 -16.05
CA ILE A 80 -1.17 -28.62 -16.41
C ILE A 80 -0.39 -27.91 -17.53
N ILE A 81 -1.08 -27.36 -18.53
CA ILE A 81 -0.44 -26.60 -19.62
C ILE A 81 0.24 -25.35 -19.07
N CYS A 82 -0.43 -24.57 -18.21
CA CYS A 82 0.15 -23.37 -17.61
C CYS A 82 1.39 -23.68 -16.75
N VAL A 83 1.33 -24.74 -15.93
CA VAL A 83 2.48 -25.18 -15.11
C VAL A 83 3.63 -25.64 -15.99
N ALA A 84 3.35 -26.41 -17.05
CA ALA A 84 4.39 -26.85 -17.98
C ALA A 84 5.04 -25.68 -18.73
N LEU A 85 4.23 -24.70 -19.16
CA LEU A 85 4.71 -23.50 -19.84
C LEU A 85 5.55 -22.64 -18.89
N TYR A 86 5.12 -22.46 -17.64
CA TYR A 86 5.89 -21.77 -16.61
C TYR A 86 7.25 -22.42 -16.38
N LEU A 87 7.29 -23.75 -16.20
CA LEU A 87 8.55 -24.49 -16.05
C LEU A 87 9.45 -24.38 -17.29
N LEU A 88 8.89 -24.37 -18.50
CA LEU A 88 9.66 -24.16 -19.73
C LEU A 88 10.27 -22.76 -19.80
N VAL A 89 9.54 -21.72 -19.40
CA VAL A 89 10.05 -20.35 -19.34
C VAL A 89 11.21 -20.26 -18.34
N LEU A 90 11.07 -20.88 -17.16
CA LEU A 90 12.15 -20.90 -16.17
C LEU A 90 13.37 -21.69 -16.63
N PHE A 91 13.16 -22.82 -17.29
CA PHE A 91 14.25 -23.60 -17.85
C PHE A 91 14.99 -22.82 -18.94
N TYR A 92 14.26 -22.18 -19.85
CA TYR A 92 14.80 -21.31 -20.87
C TYR A 92 15.59 -20.13 -20.26
N GLY A 93 15.02 -19.46 -19.25
CA GLY A 93 15.69 -18.37 -18.54
C GLY A 93 16.98 -18.82 -17.86
N THR A 94 16.97 -19.97 -17.21
CA THR A 94 18.14 -20.54 -16.52
C THR A 94 19.29 -20.84 -17.49
N VAL A 95 19.00 -21.37 -18.68
CA VAL A 95 20.03 -21.72 -19.68
C VAL A 95 20.64 -20.48 -20.34
N ILE A 96 19.84 -19.43 -20.54
CA ILE A 96 20.25 -18.22 -21.28
C ILE A 96 20.81 -17.13 -20.37
N GLY A 97 20.76 -17.32 -19.04
CA GLY A 97 21.19 -16.33 -18.05
C GLY A 97 20.17 -15.22 -17.81
N ASN A 98 18.91 -15.43 -18.20
CA ASN A 98 17.77 -14.59 -17.84
C ASN A 98 17.11 -15.13 -16.56
N TYR A 99 15.97 -14.56 -16.16
CA TYR A 99 15.22 -14.98 -14.97
C TYR A 99 14.89 -16.47 -14.97
N GLY A 100 15.52 -17.24 -14.07
CA GLY A 100 15.43 -18.69 -14.02
C GLY A 100 15.23 -19.24 -12.60
N PHE A 101 15.55 -20.51 -12.39
CA PHE A 101 15.36 -21.18 -11.09
C PHE A 101 16.20 -20.55 -9.97
N ASN A 102 17.42 -20.08 -10.28
CA ASN A 102 18.29 -19.45 -9.30
C ASN A 102 17.73 -18.11 -8.82
N GLN A 103 17.22 -17.27 -9.72
CA GLN A 103 16.59 -16.00 -9.35
C GLN A 103 15.33 -16.22 -8.52
N ILE A 104 14.51 -17.23 -8.82
CA ILE A 104 13.36 -17.57 -7.97
C ILE A 104 13.82 -17.96 -6.56
N TYR A 105 14.89 -18.75 -6.48
CA TYR A 105 15.45 -19.15 -5.19
C TYR A 105 15.98 -17.93 -4.41
N GLU A 106 16.72 -17.04 -5.05
CA GLU A 106 17.22 -15.78 -4.46
C GLU A 106 16.07 -14.83 -4.07
N ASP A 107 15.03 -14.71 -4.88
CA ASP A 107 13.84 -13.91 -4.58
C ASP A 107 13.05 -14.48 -3.40
N TYR A 108 12.95 -15.81 -3.33
CA TYR A 108 12.31 -16.49 -2.21
C TYR A 108 13.15 -16.36 -0.93
N ASP A 109 14.45 -16.59 -1.01
CA ASP A 109 15.38 -16.47 0.12
C ASP A 109 15.43 -15.04 0.65
N SER A 110 15.56 -14.05 -0.24
CA SER A 110 15.52 -12.64 0.14
C SER A 110 14.18 -12.25 0.75
N MET A 111 13.06 -12.78 0.26
CA MET A 111 11.75 -12.56 0.86
C MET A 111 11.67 -13.16 2.27
N ILE A 112 12.10 -14.40 2.47
CA ILE A 112 12.12 -15.07 3.78
C ILE A 112 13.08 -14.36 4.74
N TYR A 113 14.27 -13.99 4.27
CA TYR A 113 15.23 -13.20 5.02
C TYR A 113 14.61 -11.87 5.46
N THR A 114 14.02 -11.13 4.52
CA THR A 114 13.35 -9.86 4.82
C THR A 114 12.19 -10.07 5.80
N MET A 115 11.43 -11.15 5.70
CA MET A 115 10.36 -11.48 6.67
C MET A 115 10.89 -11.88 8.05
N THR A 116 12.05 -12.55 8.12
CA THR A 116 12.63 -13.06 9.38
C THR A 116 13.26 -11.92 10.20
N TYR A 117 13.87 -10.95 9.51
CA TYR A 117 14.57 -9.83 10.16
C TYR A 117 13.76 -8.54 10.19
N ASN A 118 12.62 -8.47 9.49
CA ASN A 118 11.69 -7.36 9.64
C ASN A 118 10.82 -7.60 10.89
N PRO A 119 10.78 -6.67 11.85
CA PRO A 119 9.90 -6.77 13.01
C PRO A 119 8.40 -6.86 12.66
N TYR A 120 8.03 -6.57 11.39
CA TYR A 120 6.66 -6.58 10.89
C TYR A 120 6.54 -7.18 9.46
N PRO A 121 6.60 -8.51 9.31
CA PRO A 121 6.59 -9.18 8.01
C PRO A 121 5.27 -9.03 7.22
N GLN A 122 4.16 -8.77 7.89
CA GLN A 122 2.83 -8.57 7.28
C GLN A 122 2.78 -7.37 6.33
N ASP A 123 3.48 -6.28 6.63
CA ASP A 123 3.55 -5.08 5.79
C ASP A 123 4.14 -5.40 4.40
N LEU A 124 5.06 -6.37 4.34
CA LEU A 124 5.68 -6.82 3.08
C LEU A 124 4.67 -7.53 2.18
N ILE A 125 3.72 -8.25 2.77
CA ILE A 125 2.67 -8.98 2.05
C ILE A 125 1.58 -7.99 1.60
N VAL A 126 1.13 -7.11 2.49
CA VAL A 126 0.10 -6.11 2.20
C VAL A 126 0.57 -5.13 1.11
N SER A 127 1.81 -4.67 1.17
CA SER A 127 2.37 -3.78 0.12
C SER A 127 2.53 -4.45 -1.25
N LYS A 128 2.56 -5.79 -1.31
CA LYS A 128 2.51 -6.55 -2.57
C LYS A 128 1.08 -6.78 -3.08
N LEU A 129 0.09 -6.84 -2.18
CA LEU A 129 -1.33 -7.04 -2.51
C LEU A 129 -2.05 -5.73 -2.87
N LEU A 130 -1.66 -4.62 -2.24
CA LEU A 130 -2.16 -3.26 -2.48
C LEU A 130 -0.99 -2.38 -2.94
N PRO A 131 -0.59 -2.46 -4.22
CA PRO A 131 0.53 -1.68 -4.73
C PRO A 131 0.18 -0.19 -4.69
N PHE A 132 1.02 0.61 -4.01
CA PHE A 132 0.92 2.07 -4.03
C PHE A 132 1.26 2.56 -5.45
N PRO A 133 0.41 3.39 -6.09
CA PRO A 133 0.63 3.84 -7.46
C PRO A 133 1.96 4.59 -7.57
N ASN A 134 2.70 4.38 -8.66
CA ASN A 134 3.95 5.07 -8.95
C ASN A 134 4.99 5.07 -7.81
N LYS A 135 4.97 4.08 -6.90
CA LYS A 135 5.82 4.02 -5.70
C LYS A 135 7.28 4.34 -5.95
N SER A 136 7.89 3.78 -7.00
CA SER A 136 9.31 4.01 -7.28
C SER A 136 9.60 5.45 -7.74
N LEU A 137 8.66 6.08 -8.46
CA LEU A 137 8.80 7.47 -8.90
C LEU A 137 8.66 8.41 -7.71
N ILE A 138 7.66 8.19 -6.86
CA ILE A 138 7.43 8.96 -5.63
C ILE A 138 8.62 8.87 -4.68
N LEU A 139 9.16 7.67 -4.44
CA LEU A 139 10.34 7.49 -3.59
C LEU A 139 11.56 8.25 -4.10
N LYS A 140 11.73 8.34 -5.42
CA LYS A 140 12.81 9.11 -6.05
C LYS A 140 12.54 10.62 -5.96
N ALA A 141 11.29 11.04 -6.12
CA ALA A 141 10.85 12.44 -6.11
C ALA A 141 10.93 13.11 -4.73
N ILE A 142 10.85 12.35 -3.64
CA ILE A 142 10.93 12.90 -2.26
C ILE A 142 12.24 13.64 -2.01
N GLU A 143 13.39 13.20 -2.53
CA GLU A 143 14.65 13.96 -2.43
C GLU A 143 14.99 14.53 -1.02
N TYR A 144 14.63 13.86 0.08
CA TYR A 144 14.74 14.42 1.44
C TYR A 144 16.18 14.78 1.86
N GLN A 145 17.19 14.19 1.20
CA GLN A 145 18.61 14.50 1.40
C GLN A 145 19.09 15.67 0.53
N ASN A 146 18.29 16.15 -0.41
CA ASN A 146 18.63 17.27 -1.28
C ASN A 146 18.79 18.55 -0.43
N PRO A 147 19.94 19.26 -0.55
CA PRO A 147 20.19 20.46 0.24
C PRO A 147 19.12 21.54 0.09
N LYS A 148 18.46 21.67 -1.07
CA LYS A 148 17.39 22.65 -1.27
C LYS A 148 16.20 22.37 -0.33
N VAL A 149 15.74 21.12 -0.29
CA VAL A 149 14.65 20.66 0.56
C VAL A 149 15.02 20.80 2.03
N ARG A 150 16.20 20.31 2.43
CA ARG A 150 16.67 20.40 3.82
C ARG A 150 16.80 21.84 4.28
N ASN A 151 17.39 22.73 3.46
CA ASN A 151 17.57 24.13 3.82
C ASN A 151 16.23 24.84 3.94
N PHE A 152 15.25 24.51 3.08
CA PHE A 152 13.90 25.01 3.22
C PHE A 152 13.26 24.55 4.54
N ALA A 153 13.32 23.27 4.87
CA ALA A 153 12.75 22.76 6.11
C ALA A 153 13.37 23.43 7.34
N VAL A 154 14.71 23.58 7.38
CA VAL A 154 15.42 24.32 8.43
C VAL A 154 15.00 25.79 8.48
N MET A 155 14.84 26.45 7.34
CA MET A 155 14.34 27.83 7.27
C MET A 155 12.95 27.94 7.90
N ALA A 156 12.04 27.01 7.59
CA ALA A 156 10.70 27.00 8.17
C ALA A 156 10.73 26.91 9.71
N THR A 157 11.61 26.08 10.29
CA THR A 157 11.81 26.01 11.75
C THR A 157 12.36 27.30 12.38
N THR A 158 13.04 28.11 11.58
CA THR A 158 13.59 29.39 12.02
C THR A 158 12.51 30.49 11.99
N LYS A 159 11.62 30.41 11.01
CA LYS A 159 10.54 31.38 10.77
C LYS A 159 9.34 31.16 11.69
N HIS A 160 8.94 29.90 11.92
CA HIS A 160 7.77 29.56 12.74
C HIS A 160 8.18 28.79 13.99
N PHE A 161 7.48 29.06 15.10
CA PHE A 161 7.54 28.30 16.35
C PHE A 161 8.90 28.18 17.05
N ARG A 162 9.92 28.95 16.63
CA ARG A 162 11.27 28.95 17.21
C ARG A 162 11.33 29.19 18.72
N ASN A 163 10.42 30.01 19.24
CA ASN A 163 10.44 30.47 20.63
C ASN A 163 9.55 29.64 21.59
N VAL A 164 8.96 28.54 21.11
CA VAL A 164 8.14 27.65 21.95
C VAL A 164 9.04 26.95 22.97
N LYS A 165 8.75 27.12 24.27
CA LYS A 165 9.51 26.56 25.39
C LYS A 165 8.67 25.54 26.15
N GLY A 166 9.31 24.60 26.84
CA GLY A 166 8.64 23.62 27.72
C GLY A 166 8.23 22.30 27.06
N TYR A 167 8.40 22.16 25.74
CA TYR A 167 8.00 20.98 24.96
C TYR A 167 9.18 20.33 24.25
N SER A 168 10.26 20.06 24.98
CA SER A 168 11.49 19.49 24.40
C SER A 168 11.28 18.12 23.76
N GLU A 169 10.39 17.30 24.33
CA GLU A 169 10.00 15.98 23.81
C GLU A 169 9.33 16.08 22.43
N TYR A 170 8.49 17.11 22.23
CA TYR A 170 7.78 17.34 20.96
C TYR A 170 8.52 18.29 20.01
N ARG A 171 9.81 18.58 20.26
CA ARG A 171 10.57 19.57 19.48
C ARG A 171 10.60 19.24 17.98
N THR A 172 10.84 17.98 17.62
CA THR A 172 10.86 17.54 16.22
C THR A 172 9.49 17.72 15.56
N LEU A 173 8.40 17.38 16.27
CA LEU A 173 7.04 17.58 15.76
C LEU A 173 6.71 19.06 15.58
N ILE A 174 7.09 19.93 16.52
CA ILE A 174 6.90 21.39 16.39
C ILE A 174 7.65 21.93 15.15
N GLN A 175 8.86 21.42 14.89
CA GLN A 175 9.63 21.76 13.69
C GLN A 175 8.97 21.24 12.41
N CYS A 176 8.39 20.04 12.43
CA CYS A 176 7.61 19.51 11.31
C CYS A 176 6.36 20.34 11.05
N PHE A 177 5.66 20.78 12.10
CA PHE A 177 4.53 21.69 11.99
C PHE A 177 4.92 23.09 11.47
N ALA A 178 6.13 23.54 11.75
CA ALA A 178 6.67 24.76 11.14
C ALA A 178 6.84 24.62 9.62
N ALA A 179 7.37 23.47 9.16
CA ALA A 179 7.47 23.15 7.73
C ALA A 179 6.08 23.06 7.09
N PHE A 180 5.14 22.36 7.72
CA PHE A 180 3.74 22.30 7.28
C PHE A 180 3.13 23.69 7.11
N LYS A 181 3.30 24.56 8.11
CA LYS A 181 2.76 25.92 8.08
C LYS A 181 3.31 26.73 6.91
N GLU A 182 4.61 26.62 6.64
CA GLU A 182 5.24 27.35 5.56
C GLU A 182 4.83 26.84 4.17
N ILE A 183 4.72 25.51 4.00
CA ILE A 183 4.24 24.91 2.73
C ILE A 183 2.78 25.30 2.51
N ASN A 184 1.87 25.01 3.44
CA ASN A 184 0.43 25.23 3.25
C ASN A 184 0.05 26.72 3.13
N ALA A 185 0.84 27.64 3.70
CA ALA A 185 0.61 29.06 3.54
C ALA A 185 0.90 29.58 2.13
N ARG A 186 1.73 28.85 1.36
CA ARG A 186 2.22 29.25 0.03
C ARG A 186 1.73 28.34 -1.08
N TRP A 187 1.17 27.18 -0.73
CA TRP A 187 0.78 26.16 -1.69
C TRP A 187 -0.31 26.66 -2.63
N ASN A 188 -0.10 26.46 -3.93
CA ASN A 188 -1.04 26.77 -4.98
C ASN A 188 -1.34 25.50 -5.79
N TYR A 189 -2.57 25.02 -5.70
CA TYR A 189 -2.97 23.78 -6.34
C TYR A 189 -3.08 23.96 -7.85
N VAL A 190 -2.39 23.10 -8.62
CA VAL A 190 -2.40 23.09 -10.09
C VAL A 190 -2.65 21.66 -10.54
N ASN A 191 -3.65 21.46 -11.40
CA ASN A 191 -3.94 20.15 -11.97
C ASN A 191 -2.89 19.76 -13.01
N ASP A 192 -2.64 18.47 -13.12
CA ASP A 192 -1.81 17.90 -14.17
C ASP A 192 -2.38 18.08 -15.58
N PRO A 193 -1.53 17.98 -16.62
CA PRO A 193 -1.97 17.90 -18.01
C PRO A 193 -2.96 16.73 -18.22
N LYS A 194 -3.88 16.89 -19.17
CA LYS A 194 -4.94 15.88 -19.43
C LYS A 194 -4.42 14.51 -19.87
N ASP A 195 -3.17 14.42 -20.32
CA ASP A 195 -2.59 13.23 -20.96
C ASP A 195 -1.71 12.39 -20.02
N GLY A 196 -1.67 12.69 -18.72
CA GLY A 196 -1.04 11.83 -17.71
C GLY A 196 -0.65 12.55 -16.43
N ASP A 197 -0.39 11.75 -15.39
CA ASP A 197 0.06 12.23 -14.09
C ASP A 197 1.56 12.56 -14.14
N TYR A 198 1.93 13.80 -13.79
CA TYR A 198 3.31 14.24 -13.71
C TYR A 198 3.73 14.33 -12.25
N ILE A 199 4.71 13.51 -11.87
CA ILE A 199 5.23 13.49 -10.51
C ILE A 199 6.41 14.45 -10.41
N ALA A 200 6.19 15.66 -9.89
CA ALA A 200 7.24 16.62 -9.66
C ALA A 200 8.14 16.17 -8.49
N THR A 201 9.42 16.53 -8.55
CA THR A 201 10.30 16.30 -7.40
C THR A 201 10.04 17.34 -6.31
N ALA A 202 10.36 16.99 -5.07
CA ALA A 202 10.26 17.93 -3.95
C ALA A 202 11.05 19.22 -4.21
N SER A 203 12.21 19.14 -4.88
CA SER A 203 12.99 20.34 -5.21
C SER A 203 12.39 21.18 -6.34
N GLU A 204 11.60 20.58 -7.23
CA GLU A 204 10.84 21.26 -8.28
C GLU A 204 9.61 21.97 -7.69
N SER A 205 8.77 21.27 -6.92
CA SER A 205 7.61 21.86 -6.25
C SER A 205 8.00 23.00 -5.30
N LEU A 206 9.21 22.96 -4.73
CA LEU A 206 9.75 24.01 -3.86
C LEU A 206 9.96 25.34 -4.59
N GLU A 207 10.16 25.34 -5.90
CA GLU A 207 10.45 26.57 -6.66
C GLU A 207 9.23 27.51 -6.68
N TYR A 208 8.04 26.94 -6.89
CA TYR A 208 6.79 27.68 -7.03
C TYR A 208 5.77 27.41 -5.93
N PHE A 209 6.02 26.47 -5.03
CA PHE A 209 5.04 25.96 -4.06
C PHE A 209 3.72 25.62 -4.76
N SER A 210 3.81 24.94 -5.90
CA SER A 210 2.67 24.65 -6.76
C SER A 210 2.75 23.23 -7.27
N GLY A 211 1.59 22.63 -7.51
CA GLY A 211 1.46 21.25 -7.95
C GLY A 211 0.11 20.68 -7.55
N ASP A 212 -0.08 19.40 -7.83
CA ASP A 212 -1.31 18.68 -7.54
C ASP A 212 -1.28 18.07 -6.11
N CYS A 213 -2.06 17.01 -5.86
CA CYS A 213 -2.08 16.34 -4.56
C CYS A 213 -0.81 15.51 -4.31
N ASP A 214 -0.25 14.92 -5.36
CA ASP A 214 0.94 14.08 -5.29
C ASP A 214 2.17 14.95 -4.98
N ASP A 215 2.29 16.08 -5.68
CA ASP A 215 3.39 17.04 -5.51
C ASP A 215 3.42 17.64 -4.11
N HIS A 216 2.25 18.01 -3.57
CA HIS A 216 2.15 18.52 -2.19
C HIS A 216 2.61 17.46 -1.19
N SER A 217 2.10 16.24 -1.36
CA SER A 217 2.40 15.09 -0.53
C SER A 217 3.89 14.78 -0.52
N ILE A 218 4.52 14.80 -1.70
CA ILE A 218 5.95 14.57 -1.89
C ILE A 218 6.78 15.67 -1.20
N LEU A 219 6.46 16.95 -1.44
CA LEU A 219 7.18 18.07 -0.81
C LEU A 219 7.03 18.04 0.72
N MET A 220 5.82 17.78 1.23
CA MET A 220 5.57 17.70 2.67
C MET A 220 6.36 16.56 3.32
N ALA A 221 6.28 15.36 2.74
CA ALA A 221 7.01 14.20 3.22
C ALA A 221 8.53 14.41 3.16
N ALA A 222 9.03 15.04 2.10
CA ALA A 222 10.42 15.41 1.95
C ALA A 222 10.89 16.37 3.05
N ALA A 223 10.13 17.44 3.30
CA ALA A 223 10.45 18.43 4.30
C ALA A 223 10.44 17.82 5.71
N VAL A 224 9.39 17.06 6.06
CA VAL A 224 9.25 16.38 7.36
C VAL A 224 10.40 15.40 7.60
N ARG A 225 10.72 14.55 6.61
CA ARG A 225 11.80 13.56 6.73
C ARG A 225 13.18 14.22 6.85
N SER A 226 13.41 15.33 6.15
CA SER A 226 14.70 16.04 6.16
C SER A 226 15.10 16.60 7.54
N ILE A 227 14.12 16.79 8.43
CA ILE A 227 14.31 17.30 9.80
C ILE A 227 14.02 16.23 10.88
N GLY A 228 13.91 14.97 10.48
CA GLY A 228 13.84 13.82 11.40
C GLY A 228 12.44 13.43 11.86
N GLY A 229 11.38 13.96 11.25
CA GLY A 229 10.03 13.39 11.41
C GLY A 229 9.84 12.13 10.57
N THR A 230 8.81 11.35 10.88
CA THR A 230 8.45 10.14 10.13
C THR A 230 7.15 10.38 9.34
N PRO A 231 7.24 10.70 8.04
CA PRO A 231 6.08 10.88 7.20
C PRO A 231 5.61 9.56 6.57
N ARG A 232 4.34 9.53 6.21
CA ARG A 232 3.71 8.47 5.43
C ARG A 232 2.79 9.10 4.39
N LEU A 233 2.73 8.53 3.19
CA LEU A 233 1.77 8.94 2.18
C LEU A 233 0.60 7.96 2.16
N ILE A 234 -0.62 8.47 2.14
CA ILE A 234 -1.85 7.70 2.04
C ILE A 234 -2.46 7.90 0.66
N HIS A 235 -2.79 6.81 0.00
CA HIS A 235 -3.52 6.81 -1.27
C HIS A 235 -4.97 6.38 -1.04
N THR A 236 -5.90 7.18 -1.54
CA THR A 236 -7.35 6.97 -1.49
C THR A 236 -7.94 6.96 -2.90
N LYS A 237 -9.27 6.92 -3.04
CA LYS A 237 -9.94 6.99 -4.35
C LYS A 237 -9.77 8.39 -4.98
N GLY A 238 -8.64 8.61 -5.65
CA GLY A 238 -8.34 9.82 -6.41
C GLY A 238 -7.67 10.95 -5.61
N HIS A 239 -7.03 10.63 -4.48
CA HIS A 239 -6.27 11.62 -3.69
C HIS A 239 -5.11 10.94 -2.97
N ILE A 240 -3.95 11.59 -2.98
CA ILE A 240 -2.80 11.25 -2.14
C ILE A 240 -2.57 12.39 -1.15
N TYR A 241 -2.38 12.06 0.12
CA TYR A 241 -2.06 13.04 1.15
C TYR A 241 -0.99 12.55 2.13
N PRO A 242 -0.23 13.47 2.74
CA PRO A 242 0.80 13.12 3.72
C PRO A 242 0.23 13.05 5.13
N GLU A 243 0.77 12.14 5.93
CA GLU A 243 0.57 12.03 7.38
C GLU A 243 1.92 12.04 8.09
N ILE A 244 1.91 12.37 9.38
CA ILE A 244 3.08 12.29 10.26
C ILE A 244 2.80 11.44 11.49
N LEU A 245 3.76 10.60 11.85
CA LEU A 245 3.72 9.85 13.11
C LEU A 245 3.84 10.81 14.31
N ILE A 246 2.87 10.79 15.21
CA ILE A 246 2.93 11.59 16.45
C ILE A 246 3.30 10.76 17.68
N GLY A 247 3.04 9.45 17.67
CA GLY A 247 3.28 8.58 18.82
C GLY A 247 2.01 7.84 19.26
N ASN A 248 1.72 7.83 20.56
CA ASN A 248 0.57 7.12 21.14
C ASN A 248 -0.55 8.09 21.60
N ARG A 249 -1.57 7.57 22.30
CA ARG A 249 -2.71 8.37 22.78
C ARG A 249 -2.32 9.51 23.73
N SER A 250 -1.31 9.32 24.58
CA SER A 250 -0.79 10.37 25.45
C SER A 250 -0.17 11.51 24.62
N ASP A 251 0.56 11.16 23.57
CA ASP A 251 1.16 12.14 22.66
C ASP A 251 0.10 12.91 21.88
N LEU A 252 -1.00 12.25 21.49
CA LEU A 252 -2.13 12.90 20.84
C LEU A 252 -2.74 14.01 21.71
N GLU A 253 -2.89 13.79 23.02
CA GLU A 253 -3.43 14.82 23.93
C GLU A 253 -2.51 16.04 23.99
N ALA A 254 -1.20 15.83 24.13
CA ALA A 254 -0.20 16.90 24.15
C ALA A 254 -0.12 17.65 22.81
N VAL A 255 -0.10 16.92 21.70
CA VAL A 255 -0.09 17.47 20.35
C VAL A 255 -1.39 18.23 20.05
N ASN A 256 -2.55 17.73 20.50
CA ASN A 256 -3.82 18.43 20.38
C ASN A 256 -3.80 19.76 21.13
N TYR A 257 -3.25 19.79 22.35
CA TYR A 257 -3.08 21.03 23.09
C TYR A 257 -2.14 22.00 22.35
N LEU A 258 -1.00 21.52 21.86
CA LEU A 258 -0.02 22.32 21.11
C LEU A 258 -0.64 22.96 19.88
N ILE A 259 -1.33 22.17 19.04
CA ILE A 259 -1.96 22.67 17.82
C ILE A 259 -3.03 23.71 18.16
N LYS A 260 -3.92 23.40 19.12
CA LYS A 260 -5.09 24.23 19.41
C LYS A 260 -4.81 25.50 20.21
N ASN A 261 -3.79 25.51 21.07
CA ASN A 261 -3.58 26.60 22.01
C ASN A 261 -2.26 27.36 21.79
N ILE A 262 -1.31 26.80 21.03
CA ILE A 262 0.04 27.38 20.90
C ILE A 262 0.42 27.64 19.44
N LEU A 263 0.27 26.65 18.57
CA LEU A 263 0.85 26.67 17.22
C LEU A 263 -0.12 27.21 16.15
N PHE A 264 -1.39 26.83 16.23
CA PHE A 264 -2.43 27.12 15.23
C PHE A 264 -3.74 27.58 15.87
N GLU A 265 -3.65 28.40 16.93
CA GLU A 265 -4.80 28.84 17.73
C GLU A 265 -5.96 29.39 16.87
N LYS A 266 -5.65 30.24 15.89
CA LYS A 266 -6.65 30.84 15.00
C LYS A 266 -7.14 29.85 13.95
N GLU A 267 -6.23 29.09 13.35
CA GLU A 267 -6.54 28.22 12.22
C GLU A 267 -7.35 26.97 12.64
N SER A 268 -7.16 26.52 13.88
CA SER A 268 -7.79 25.32 14.47
C SER A 268 -8.97 25.62 15.42
N TYR A 269 -9.30 26.90 15.66
CA TYR A 269 -10.39 27.30 16.56
C TYR A 269 -11.72 26.62 16.19
N GLY A 270 -12.32 25.91 17.16
CA GLY A 270 -13.59 25.22 17.00
C GLY A 270 -13.56 23.97 16.10
N LYS A 271 -12.36 23.52 15.68
CA LYS A 271 -12.22 22.36 14.77
C LYS A 271 -11.68 21.12 15.47
N SER A 272 -11.99 19.96 14.90
CA SER A 272 -11.50 18.67 15.35
C SER A 272 -10.17 18.31 14.66
N LEU A 273 -9.38 17.48 15.34
CA LEU A 273 -8.20 16.86 14.75
C LEU A 273 -8.56 15.48 14.23
N HIS A 274 -8.18 15.21 12.99
CA HIS A 274 -8.36 13.92 12.34
C HIS A 274 -7.02 13.19 12.25
N TYR A 275 -7.03 11.92 12.60
CA TYR A 275 -5.86 11.06 12.67
C TYR A 275 -6.26 9.61 12.40
N HIS A 276 -5.28 8.81 11.98
CA HIS A 276 -5.42 7.36 11.89
C HIS A 276 -4.66 6.68 13.03
N ILE A 277 -5.21 5.56 13.49
CA ILE A 277 -4.52 4.64 14.38
C ILE A 277 -4.15 3.43 13.51
N ASP A 278 -2.87 3.09 13.46
CA ASP A 278 -2.45 1.89 12.72
C ASP A 278 -2.60 0.62 13.56
N GLU A 279 -2.25 -0.54 12.98
CA GLU A 279 -2.30 -1.85 13.64
C GLU A 279 -1.40 -1.95 14.89
N ARG A 280 -0.57 -0.94 15.16
CA ARG A 280 0.41 -0.89 16.24
C ARG A 280 0.05 0.14 17.31
N ASP A 281 -1.19 0.63 17.29
CA ASP A 281 -1.67 1.72 18.16
C ASP A 281 -0.87 3.03 18.00
N GLN A 282 -0.12 3.18 16.90
CA GLN A 282 0.55 4.42 16.58
C GLN A 282 -0.41 5.37 15.89
N ILE A 283 -0.31 6.64 16.26
CA ILE A 283 -1.19 7.69 15.80
C ILE A 283 -0.50 8.49 14.69
N TRP A 284 -1.21 8.65 13.59
CA TRP A 284 -0.79 9.32 12.37
C TRP A 284 -1.68 10.54 12.14
N LEU A 285 -1.10 11.73 12.16
CA LEU A 285 -1.83 12.99 12.02
C LEU A 285 -1.82 13.46 10.56
N ASN A 286 -2.99 13.88 10.06
CA ASN A 286 -3.14 14.38 8.69
C ASN A 286 -2.34 15.69 8.46
N LEU A 287 -1.61 15.79 7.35
CA LEU A 287 -0.87 16.98 6.91
C LEU A 287 -1.31 17.47 5.51
N ASP A 288 -2.50 17.12 5.06
CA ASP A 288 -3.06 17.55 3.77
C ASP A 288 -3.14 19.09 3.60
N TYR A 289 -3.03 19.57 2.37
CA TYR A 289 -3.14 21.00 2.01
C TYR A 289 -4.55 21.56 2.17
N THR A 290 -5.56 20.69 2.25
CA THR A 290 -6.97 21.05 2.39
C THR A 290 -7.27 21.83 3.68
N ALA A 291 -6.41 21.73 4.70
CA ALA A 291 -6.50 22.47 5.95
C ALA A 291 -5.29 23.37 6.22
N LYS A 292 -5.54 24.46 6.95
CA LYS A 292 -4.49 25.42 7.39
C LYS A 292 -3.87 25.07 8.74
N TYR A 293 -4.18 23.90 9.29
CA TYR A 293 -3.67 23.38 10.55
C TYR A 293 -3.45 21.86 10.43
N PRO A 294 -2.45 21.28 11.11
CA PRO A 294 -2.25 19.83 11.15
C PRO A 294 -3.47 19.13 11.75
N GLY A 295 -3.86 17.98 11.20
CA GLY A 295 -5.05 17.23 11.62
C GLY A 295 -6.35 17.74 11.00
N GLY A 296 -6.30 18.33 9.82
CA GLY A 296 -7.50 18.67 9.03
C GLY A 296 -8.34 17.45 8.64
N PRO A 297 -9.60 17.64 8.21
CA PRO A 297 -10.47 16.55 7.77
C PRO A 297 -9.88 15.78 6.58
N PHE A 298 -10.17 14.49 6.50
CA PHE A 298 -9.80 13.66 5.34
C PHE A 298 -10.76 13.92 4.17
N MET A 299 -10.24 13.92 2.93
CA MET A 299 -11.09 14.01 1.74
C MET A 299 -11.85 12.70 1.47
N SER A 300 -11.27 11.55 1.84
CA SER A 300 -11.87 10.22 1.73
C SER A 300 -11.38 9.37 2.91
N GLU A 301 -12.29 8.63 3.54
CA GLU A 301 -11.96 7.73 4.66
C GLU A 301 -11.36 6.39 4.21
N GLU A 302 -11.63 5.97 2.97
CA GLU A 302 -11.16 4.67 2.46
C GLU A 302 -9.70 4.73 2.00
N ILE A 303 -8.82 4.08 2.76
CA ILE A 303 -7.39 3.92 2.45
C ILE A 303 -7.19 2.74 1.50
N LEU A 304 -6.65 3.00 0.32
CA LEU A 304 -6.31 1.99 -0.69
C LEU A 304 -4.84 1.54 -0.60
N GLY A 305 -3.98 2.37 -0.02
CA GLY A 305 -2.57 2.05 0.17
C GLY A 305 -1.86 3.07 1.06
N ALA A 306 -0.75 2.65 1.65
CA ALA A 306 0.09 3.50 2.49
C ALA A 306 1.58 3.28 2.17
N LEU A 307 2.35 4.37 2.12
CA LEU A 307 3.80 4.37 1.89
C LEU A 307 4.50 5.08 3.04
N THR A 308 5.03 4.32 4.00
CA THR A 308 5.75 4.85 5.15
C THR A 308 7.23 5.08 4.83
N LEU A 309 7.76 6.23 5.23
CA LEU A 309 9.14 6.64 4.98
C LEU A 309 9.94 6.57 6.28
N ASN A 310 10.39 5.36 6.63
CA ASN A 310 11.25 5.11 7.80
C ASN A 310 12.69 5.56 7.58
#